data_AF-A0A8T5LGZ2-F1
#
_entry.id   AF-A0A8T5LGZ2-F1
#
_cell.length_a   1.000
_cell.length_b   1.000
_cell.length_c   1.000
_cell.angle_alpha   90.00
_cell.angle_beta   90.00
_cell.angle_gamma   90.00
#
_symmetry.space_group_name_H-M   'P 1'
#
loop_
_entity.id
_entity.type
_entity.pdbx_description
1 polymer ?
#
loop_
_entity_poly.entity_id
_entity_poly.type
_entity_poly.pdbx_seq_one_letter_code
_entity_poly.pdbx_strand_id
1 'polypeptide(L)' 'ETPELKQLSDLANTTGAAGKLSGAGGGDCGIAVSFDVEIAERTKRSWEEAGFYLVDATIDYDGVKVEN' A
#
# COMPACT_ATOMS: atom_id res chain seq x y z
N GLU A 1 -8.71 -14.16 -0.98
CA GLU A 1 -8.00 -13.19 -1.85
C GLU A 1 -8.88 -12.92 -3.06
N THR A 2 -9.19 -11.67 -3.34
CA THR A 2 -9.92 -11.27 -4.56
C THR A 2 -8.91 -10.94 -5.68
N PRO A 3 -9.31 -10.96 -6.96
CA PRO A 3 -8.44 -10.58 -8.07
C PRO A 3 -7.82 -9.17 -7.92
N GLU A 4 -8.59 -8.23 -7.40
CA GLU A 4 -8.18 -6.83 -7.18
C GLU A 4 -7.09 -6.74 -6.10
N LEU A 5 -7.21 -7.54 -5.03
CA LEU A 5 -6.20 -7.61 -3.97
C LEU A 5 -4.89 -8.21 -4.48
N LYS A 6 -4.98 -9.22 -5.36
CA LYS A 6 -3.80 -9.78 -6.02
C LYS A 6 -3.12 -8.74 -6.92
N GLN A 7 -3.91 -7.96 -7.66
CA GLN A 7 -3.40 -6.92 -8.54
C GLN A 7 -2.61 -5.85 -7.78
N LEU A 8 -3.04 -5.42 -6.60
CA LEU A 8 -2.29 -4.47 -5.76
C LEU A 8 -0.88 -4.98 -5.43
N SER A 9 -0.77 -6.24 -5.01
CA SER A 9 0.49 -6.89 -4.68
C SER A 9 1.39 -7.03 -5.92
N ASP A 10 0.84 -7.51 -7.03
CA ASP A 10 1.58 -7.74 -8.26
C ASP A 10 2.12 -6.43 -8.86
N LEU A 11 1.33 -5.34 -8.84
CA LEU A 11 1.75 -4.01 -9.29
C LEU A 11 2.89 -3.45 -8.43
N ALA A 12 2.81 -3.58 -7.10
CA ALA A 12 3.87 -3.14 -6.20
C ALA A 12 5.17 -3.94 -6.39
N ASN A 13 5.07 -5.25 -6.56
CA ASN A 13 6.25 -6.09 -6.81
C ASN A 13 6.89 -5.77 -8.18
N THR A 14 6.08 -5.41 -9.18
CA THR A 14 6.57 -5.03 -10.52
C THR A 14 7.36 -3.73 -10.52
N THR A 15 7.01 -2.77 -9.65
CA THR A 15 7.77 -1.51 -9.49
C THR A 15 9.01 -1.66 -8.63
N GLY A 16 9.19 -2.79 -7.94
CA GLY A 16 10.30 -3.07 -7.04
C GLY A 16 10.00 -2.82 -5.56
N ALA A 17 8.75 -2.48 -5.21
CA ALA A 17 8.30 -2.41 -3.83
C ALA A 17 7.88 -3.79 -3.32
N ALA A 18 7.89 -3.99 -2.01
CA ALA A 18 7.30 -5.18 -1.40
C ALA A 18 5.80 -4.94 -1.17
N GLY A 19 4.94 -5.55 -1.99
CA GLY A 19 3.49 -5.46 -1.88
C GLY A 19 2.89 -6.52 -0.95
N LYS A 20 1.91 -6.12 -0.12
CA LYS A 20 1.10 -7.05 0.67
C LYS A 20 -0.33 -6.55 0.80
N LEU A 21 -1.27 -7.48 0.82
CA LEU A 21 -2.63 -7.24 1.32
C LEU A 21 -2.63 -6.91 2.84
N SER A 22 -3.38 -5.89 3.24
CA SER A 22 -3.59 -5.50 4.65
C SER A 22 -5.03 -5.83 5.08
N GLY A 23 -5.21 -6.73 6.05
CA GLY A 23 -6.53 -7.17 6.54
C GLY A 23 -6.72 -8.70 6.51
N ALA A 24 -7.94 -9.17 6.81
CA ALA A 24 -8.32 -10.59 6.85
C ALA A 24 -8.38 -11.28 5.47
N GLY A 25 -7.98 -10.58 4.39
CA GLY A 25 -7.90 -11.14 3.03
C GLY A 25 -9.21 -11.13 2.23
N GLY A 26 -10.24 -10.43 2.71
CA GLY A 26 -11.57 -10.32 2.08
C GLY A 26 -11.99 -8.90 1.62
N GLY A 27 -11.17 -7.88 1.86
CA GLY A 27 -11.40 -6.44 1.64
C GLY A 27 -10.51 -5.67 2.64
N ASP A 28 -9.94 -4.49 2.41
CA ASP A 28 -10.21 -3.46 1.39
C ASP A 28 -8.92 -2.75 0.89
N CYS A 29 -7.78 -2.91 1.60
CA CYS A 29 -6.57 -2.10 1.39
C CYS A 29 -5.32 -2.93 1.06
N GLY A 30 -4.48 -2.40 0.17
CA GLY A 30 -3.11 -2.85 -0.05
C GLY A 30 -2.11 -1.97 0.68
N ILE A 31 -0.97 -2.55 1.06
CA ILE A 31 0.20 -1.82 1.54
C ILE A 31 1.41 -2.20 0.68
N ALA A 32 2.27 -1.23 0.41
CA ALA A 32 3.54 -1.45 -0.28
C ALA A 32 4.62 -0.70 0.50
N VAL A 33 5.79 -1.33 0.63
CA VAL A 33 6.95 -0.74 1.31
C VAL A 33 8.12 -0.69 0.34
N SER A 34 8.79 0.46 0.29
CA SER A 34 10.00 0.69 -0.48
C SER A 34 10.99 1.52 0.34
N PHE A 35 12.28 1.23 0.19
CA PHE A 35 13.37 2.06 0.72
C PHE A 35 13.79 3.18 -0.24
N ASP A 36 13.27 3.15 -1.48
CA ASP A 36 13.55 4.12 -2.53
C ASP A 36 12.28 4.95 -2.81
N VAL A 37 12.43 6.28 -2.77
CA VAL A 37 11.33 7.22 -2.95
C VAL A 37 10.78 7.18 -4.39
N GLU A 38 11.64 6.96 -5.38
CA GLU A 38 11.23 6.89 -6.78
C GLU A 38 10.41 5.62 -7.03
N ILE A 39 10.79 4.50 -6.42
CA ILE A 39 10.01 3.26 -6.46
C ILE A 39 8.65 3.46 -5.77
N ALA A 40 8.60 4.17 -4.64
CA ALA A 40 7.34 4.48 -3.95
C ALA A 40 6.41 5.31 -4.83
N GLU A 41 6.91 6.36 -5.48
CA GLU A 41 6.11 7.21 -6.39
C GLU A 41 5.66 6.45 -7.65
N ARG A 42 6.50 5.59 -8.23
CA ARG A 42 6.09 4.70 -9.33
C ARG A 42 4.98 3.74 -8.92
N THR A 43 5.04 3.23 -7.69
CA THR A 43 4.02 2.33 -7.13
C THR A 43 2.68 3.04 -6.95
N LYS A 44 2.69 4.25 -6.37
CA LYS A 44 1.49 5.10 -6.23
C LYS A 44 0.82 5.34 -7.59
N ARG A 45 1.60 5.77 -8.59
CA ARG A 45 1.09 6.02 -9.95
C ARG A 45 0.48 4.77 -10.58
N SER A 46 1.15 3.62 -10.44
CA SER A 46 0.65 2.33 -10.94
C SER A 46 -0.70 1.93 -10.32
N TRP A 47 -0.89 2.19 -9.03
CA TRP A 47 -2.16 1.95 -8.35
C TRP A 47 -3.26 2.94 -8.78
N GLU A 48 -2.95 4.22 -8.95
CA GLU A 48 -3.92 5.21 -9.47
C GLU A 48 -4.36 4.87 -10.90
N GLU A 49 -3.43 4.52 -11.78
CA GLU A 49 -3.71 4.12 -13.16
C GLU A 49 -4.57 2.84 -13.22
N ALA A 50 -4.43 1.95 -12.24
CA ALA A 50 -5.27 0.76 -12.08
C ALA A 50 -6.63 1.04 -11.41
N GLY A 51 -6.91 2.29 -11.01
CA GLY A 51 -8.19 2.72 -10.44
C GLY A 51 -8.32 2.56 -8.93
N PHE A 52 -7.23 2.31 -8.21
CA PHE A 52 -7.25 2.24 -6.75
C PHE A 52 -7.17 3.61 -6.10
N TYR A 53 -7.90 3.79 -5.00
CA TYR A 53 -7.85 5.01 -4.19
C TYR A 53 -6.61 5.01 -3.29
N LEU A 54 -5.82 6.08 -3.35
CA LEU A 54 -4.65 6.25 -2.48
C LEU A 54 -5.05 6.88 -1.14
N VAL A 55 -4.59 6.26 -0.04
CA VAL A 55 -4.66 6.84 1.29
C VAL A 55 -3.30 7.45 1.62
N ASP A 56 -3.26 8.75 1.88
CA ASP A 56 -2.06 9.40 2.39
C ASP A 56 -1.84 8.96 3.85
N ALA A 57 -0.89 8.05 4.04
CA ALA A 57 -0.60 7.42 5.31
C ALA A 57 0.90 7.44 5.59
N THR A 58 1.25 7.74 6.84
CA THR A 58 2.62 7.68 7.35
C THR A 58 2.69 6.71 8.53
N ILE A 59 3.89 6.19 8.80
CA ILE A 59 4.13 5.40 10.01
C ILE A 59 4.14 6.34 11.21
N ASP A 60 3.23 6.11 12.15
CA ASP A 60 3.30 6.71 13.47
C ASP A 60 4.17 5.84 14.38
N TYR A 61 5.19 6.47 14.97
CA TYR A 61 6.14 5.80 15.86
C TYR A 61 5.76 5.94 17.34
N ASP A 62 4.83 6.85 17.67
CA ASP A 62 4.44 7.10 19.06
C ASP A 62 3.18 6.31 19.46
N GLY A 63 2.29 6.02 18.52
CA GLY A 63 1.06 5.28 18.76
C GLY A 63 0.06 6.04 19.65
N VAL A 64 -0.77 5.30 20.38
CA VAL A 64 -1.86 5.89 21.20
C VAL A 64 -1.28 6.68 22.38
N LYS A 65 -1.68 7.95 22.50
CA LYS A 65 -1.37 8.83 23.64
C LYS A 65 -2.63 9.15 24.43
N VAL A 66 -2.50 9.28 25.75
CA VAL A 66 -3.56 9.78 26.62
C VAL A 66 -3.26 11.23 26.95
N GLU A 67 -4.15 12.14 26.57
CA GLU A 67 -4.06 13.55 26.97
C GLU A 67 -4.60 13.69 28.39
N ASN A 68 -3.82 14.36 29.26
CA ASN A 68 -4.21 14.71 30.64
C ASN A 68 -4.69 16.17 30.69
#